data_AF-A0A7R9RE06-F1
#
_entry.id   AF-A0A7R9RE06-F1
#
_cell.length_a   1.000
_cell.length_b   1.000
_cell.length_c   1.000
_cell.angle_alpha   90.00
_cell.angle_beta   90.00
_cell.angle_gamma   90.00
#
_symmetry.space_group_name_H-M   'P 1'
#
loop_
_entity.id
_entity.type
_entity.pdbx_description
1 polymer ?
#
loop_
_entity_poly.entity_id
_entity_poly.type
_entity_poly.pdbx_seq_one_letter_code
_entity_poly.pdbx_strand_id
1 'polypeptide(L)'
;CRKDAASILHDLEHNSPGYDTLIIGGIDANPNEFPWMASVVYKTTDTVICGGTLISNRFVLTASHCIAFQKCRPDVIGVTVGHIRQDE
;
A
#
# COMPACT_ATOMS: atom_id res chain seq x y z
N CYS A 1 2.20 -21.48 9.35
CA CYS A 1 1.50 -20.52 8.49
C CYS A 1 1.65 -21.04 7.06
N ARG A 2 0.75 -21.95 6.68
CA ARG A 2 0.85 -22.75 5.46
C ARG A 2 0.78 -21.79 4.26
N LYS A 3 1.74 -21.93 3.34
CA LYS A 3 1.75 -21.19 2.07
C LYS A 3 0.73 -21.84 1.14
N ASP A 4 -0.55 -21.67 1.43
CA ASP A 4 -1.56 -22.01 0.43
C ASP A 4 -1.65 -20.82 -0.53
N ALA A 5 -0.64 -20.72 -1.39
CA ALA A 5 -0.68 -19.87 -2.59
C ALA A 5 -1.83 -20.26 -3.54
N ALA A 6 -2.52 -21.36 -3.25
CA ALA A 6 -3.65 -21.89 -4.00
C ALA A 6 -4.96 -21.11 -3.80
N SER A 7 -5.09 -20.21 -2.82
CA SER A 7 -6.32 -19.40 -2.68
C SER A 7 -6.35 -18.13 -3.53
N ILE A 8 -5.32 -17.88 -4.35
CA ILE A 8 -5.20 -16.65 -5.17
C ILE A 8 -5.41 -16.96 -6.68
N LEU A 9 -5.43 -18.24 -7.08
CA LEU A 9 -5.67 -18.64 -8.46
C LEU A 9 -7.14 -19.02 -8.73
N HIS A 10 -8.09 -18.14 -8.43
CA HIS A 10 -9.45 -18.27 -8.99
C HIS A 10 -10.01 -17.00 -9.65
N ASP A 11 -9.34 -15.85 -9.59
CA ASP A 11 -9.83 -14.63 -10.26
C ASP A 11 -8.85 -14.14 -11.33
N LEU A 12 -8.38 -15.04 -12.19
CA LEU A 12 -7.64 -14.68 -13.40
C LEU A 12 -8.50 -14.91 -14.64
N GLU A 13 -9.42 -13.98 -14.91
CA GLU A 13 -9.76 -13.55 -16.27
C GLU A 13 -10.60 -12.26 -16.25
N HIS A 14 -9.98 -11.14 -15.88
CA HIS A 14 -10.48 -9.84 -16.30
C HIS A 14 -9.58 -9.31 -17.42
N ASN A 15 -9.99 -9.59 -18.65
CA ASN A 15 -9.55 -8.86 -19.84
C ASN A 15 -10.11 -7.43 -19.74
N SER A 16 -9.48 -6.58 -18.93
CA SER A 16 -9.84 -5.17 -18.87
C SER A 16 -9.33 -4.47 -20.12
N PRO A 17 -10.20 -3.81 -20.92
CA PRO A 17 -9.74 -2.97 -22.01
C PRO A 17 -8.80 -1.90 -21.44
N GLY A 18 -7.73 -1.58 -22.17
CA GLY A 18 -6.70 -0.65 -21.73
C GLY A 18 -7.32 0.61 -21.14
N TYR A 19 -7.09 0.83 -19.85
CA TYR A 19 -7.45 2.06 -19.16
C TYR A 19 -6.51 3.15 -19.67
N ASP A 20 -7.06 4.09 -20.44
CA ASP A 20 -6.42 5.40 -20.62
C ASP A 20 -6.14 5.98 -19.24
N THR A 21 -4.99 6.62 -19.05
CA THR A 21 -4.60 7.27 -17.78
C THR A 21 -5.71 8.23 -17.31
N LEU A 22 -6.49 7.82 -16.31
CA LEU A 22 -7.68 8.55 -15.80
C LEU A 22 -7.33 9.70 -14.84
N ILE A 23 -6.05 10.03 -14.67
CA ILE A 23 -5.62 11.15 -13.82
C ILE A 23 -5.78 12.44 -14.61
N ILE A 24 -6.85 13.19 -14.34
CA ILE A 24 -7.13 14.48 -14.99
C ILE A 24 -6.71 15.60 -14.03
N GLY A 25 -5.68 16.37 -14.42
CA GLY A 25 -5.28 17.59 -13.70
C GLY A 25 -4.66 17.37 -12.32
N GLY A 26 -4.01 16.21 -12.08
CA GLY A 26 -3.31 15.95 -10.83
C GLY A 26 -2.16 16.95 -10.59
N ILE A 27 -2.06 17.44 -9.36
CA ILE A 27 -0.98 18.28 -8.86
C ILE A 27 -0.40 17.66 -7.59
N ASP A 28 0.81 18.07 -7.21
CA ASP A 28 1.39 17.64 -5.94
C ASP A 28 0.57 18.14 -4.76
N ALA A 29 0.39 17.27 -3.77
CA ALA A 29 -0.30 17.61 -2.54
C ALA A 29 0.57 18.53 -1.68
N ASN A 30 -0.05 19.51 -1.05
CA ASN A 30 0.65 20.36 -0.09
C ASN A 30 1.08 19.53 1.13
N PRO A 31 2.12 19.97 1.87
CA PRO A 31 2.50 19.33 3.12
C PRO A 31 1.31 19.23 4.08
N ASN A 32 1.06 18.02 4.59
CA ASN A 32 -0.06 17.70 5.49
C ASN A 32 -1.47 17.89 4.90
N GLU A 33 -1.65 17.97 3.57
CA GLU A 33 -2.98 18.03 2.95
C GLU A 33 -3.80 16.76 3.22
N PHE A 34 -3.12 15.60 3.24
CA PHE A 34 -3.71 14.30 3.55
C PHE A 34 -2.97 13.63 4.72
N PRO A 35 -3.17 14.08 5.96
CA PRO A 35 -2.38 13.65 7.11
C PRO A 35 -2.60 12.18 7.51
N TRP A 36 -3.68 11.57 7.02
CA TRP A 36 -3.98 10.14 7.21
C TRP A 36 -3.24 9.24 6.22
N MET A 37 -2.50 9.78 5.24
CA MET A 37 -1.72 9.00 4.30
C MET A 37 -0.62 8.21 5.05
N ALA A 38 -0.63 6.90 4.87
CA ALA A 38 0.39 6.00 5.40
C ALA A 38 0.99 5.16 4.27
N SER A 39 2.26 4.81 4.41
CA SER A 39 2.99 3.95 3.50
C SER A 39 3.27 2.62 4.20
N VAL A 40 2.91 1.51 3.56
CA VAL A 40 3.34 0.18 3.96
C VAL A 40 4.69 -0.07 3.31
N VAL A 41 5.69 -0.46 4.10
CA VAL A 41 7.09 -0.57 3.65
C VAL A 41 7.71 -1.93 4.01
N TYR A 42 8.69 -2.36 3.22
CA TYR A 42 9.64 -3.38 3.68
C TYR A 42 10.66 -2.75 4.61
N LYS A 43 10.71 -3.19 5.87
CA LYS A 43 11.63 -2.65 6.89
C LYS A 43 13.11 -2.75 6.53
N THR A 44 13.48 -3.78 5.77
CA THR A 44 14.86 -4.05 5.40
C THR A 44 15.40 -3.09 4.34
N THR A 45 14.54 -2.54 3.50
CA THR A 45 14.93 -1.72 2.34
C THR A 45 14.28 -0.33 2.33
N ASP A 46 13.40 -0.06 3.30
CA ASP A 46 12.55 1.13 3.37
C ASP A 46 11.73 1.38 2.09
N THR A 47 11.45 0.32 1.33
CA THR A 47 10.75 0.42 0.05
C THR A 47 9.25 0.43 0.27
N VAL A 48 8.56 1.43 -0.27
CA VAL A 48 7.09 1.51 -0.27
C VAL A 48 6.52 0.44 -1.18
N ILE A 49 5.62 -0.38 -0.64
CA ILE A 49 4.95 -1.47 -1.37
C ILE A 49 3.48 -1.21 -1.62
N CYS A 50 2.82 -0.51 -0.70
CA CYS A 50 1.40 -0.19 -0.75
C CYS A 50 1.13 1.10 0.03
N GLY A 51 -0.04 1.69 -0.22
CA GLY A 51 -0.60 2.72 0.64
C GLY A 51 -1.39 2.15 1.83
N GLY A 52 -1.75 3.04 2.74
CA GLY A 52 -2.66 2.79 3.84
C GLY A 52 -3.27 4.09 4.37
N THR A 53 -4.23 3.95 5.27
CA THR A 53 -4.95 5.08 5.89
C THR A 53 -4.92 4.96 7.40
N LEU A 54 -4.42 5.99 8.08
CA LEU A 54 -4.46 6.09 9.54
C LEU A 54 -5.90 6.33 10.00
N ILE A 55 -6.53 5.32 10.62
CA ILE A 55 -7.91 5.38 11.11
C ILE A 55 -8.00 5.66 12.62
N SER A 56 -6.87 5.57 13.33
CA SER A 56 -6.72 5.95 14.73
C SER A 56 -5.25 6.12 15.09
N ASN A 57 -4.96 6.51 16.34
CA ASN A 57 -3.59 6.63 16.84
C ASN A 57 -2.74 5.34 16.80
N ARG A 58 -3.35 4.17 16.56
CA ARG A 58 -2.65 2.87 16.56
C ARG A 58 -3.04 1.93 15.42
N PHE A 59 -3.94 2.35 14.53
CA PHE A 59 -4.47 1.48 13.47
C PHE A 59 -4.37 2.14 12.10
N VAL A 60 -3.83 1.39 11.15
CA VAL A 60 -3.78 1.73 9.73
C VAL A 60 -4.56 0.68 8.95
N LEU A 61 -5.47 1.15 8.09
CA LEU A 61 -6.21 0.33 7.15
C LEU A 61 -5.42 0.18 5.84
N THR A 62 -5.35 -1.02 5.28
CA THR A 62 -4.73 -1.32 3.99
C THR A 62 -5.42 -2.52 3.33
N ALA A 63 -5.05 -2.84 2.09
CA ALA A 63 -5.59 -3.99 1.38
C ALA A 63 -4.96 -5.31 1.88
N SER A 64 -5.75 -6.38 1.90
CA SER A 64 -5.29 -7.71 2.33
C SER A 64 -4.12 -8.22 1.48
N HIS A 65 -4.13 -7.97 0.17
CA HIS A 65 -3.10 -8.43 -0.75
C HIS A 65 -1.72 -7.78 -0.49
N CYS A 66 -1.67 -6.61 0.14
CA CYS A 66 -0.43 -5.93 0.51
C CYS A 66 0.37 -6.69 1.58
N ILE A 67 -0.31 -7.50 2.40
CA ILE A 67 0.29 -8.24 3.53
C ILE A 67 0.11 -9.75 3.45
N ALA A 68 -0.67 -10.26 2.48
CA ALA A 68 -1.04 -11.68 2.37
C ALA A 68 0.19 -12.61 2.35
N PHE A 69 1.24 -12.24 1.60
CA PHE A 69 2.47 -13.02 1.50
C PHE A 69 3.40 -12.88 2.72
N GLN A 70 3.18 -11.85 3.55
CA GLN A 70 4.01 -11.52 4.71
C GLN A 70 3.32 -11.86 6.05
N LYS A 71 2.12 -12.44 6.03
CA LYS A 71 1.38 -12.87 7.23
C LYS A 71 2.21 -13.72 8.19
N CYS A 72 3.13 -14.52 7.65
CA CYS A 72 3.99 -15.41 8.42
C CYS A 72 5.30 -14.75 8.90
N ARG A 73 5.57 -13.53 8.45
CA ARG A 73 6.78 -12.72 8.73
C ARG A 73 6.37 -11.26 8.97
N PRO A 74 5.56 -10.96 10.00
CA PRO A 74 5.13 -9.58 10.26
C PRO A 74 6.30 -8.66 10.61
N ASP A 75 7.45 -9.21 11.00
CA ASP A 75 8.68 -8.51 11.35
C ASP A 75 9.32 -7.77 10.16
N VAL A 76 9.05 -8.20 8.91
CA VAL A 76 9.63 -7.55 7.72
C VAL A 76 8.79 -6.40 7.19
N ILE A 77 7.56 -6.22 7.68
CA ILE A 77 6.66 -5.14 7.28
C ILE A 77 6.69 -4.00 8.30
N GLY A 78 6.75 -2.78 7.79
CA GLY A 78 6.68 -1.54 8.54
C GLY A 78 5.56 -0.65 8.00
N VAL A 79 5.24 0.38 8.78
CA VAL A 79 4.33 1.44 8.37
C VAL A 79 4.99 2.77 8.69
N THR A 80 5.02 3.67 7.71
CA THR A 80 5.51 5.04 7.85
C THR A 80 4.32 5.97 7.67
N VAL A 81 4.19 6.97 8.54
CA VAL A 81 3.12 7.99 8.51
C VAL A 81 3.75 9.36 8.40
N GLY A 82 3.10 10.29 7.71
CA GLY A 82 3.59 11.67 7.55
C GLY A 82 4.81 11.80 6.62
N HIS A 83 5.08 10.78 5.82
CA HIS A 83 6.13 10.85 4.80
C HIS A 83 5.67 11.73 3.64
N ILE A 84 6.49 12.73 3.29
CA ILE A 84 6.29 13.62 2.15
C ILE A 84 7.55 13.51 1.27
N ARG A 85 7.36 13.52 -0.05
CA ARG A 85 8.50 13.55 -0.99
C ARG A 85 9.25 14.87 -0.82
N GLN A 86 10.56 14.83 -0.71
CA GLN A 86 11.42 16.00 -0.42
C GLN A 86 11.95 16.68 -1.69
N ASP A 87 11.27 16.53 -2.83
CA ASP A 87 11.70 17.04 -4.15
C ASP A 87 11.28 18.49 -4.46
N GLU A 88 11.23 19.36 -3.43
CA GLU A 88 11.29 20.83 -3.61
C GLU A 88 12.73 21.38 -3.47
#